data_AF-A0A6N9R6M5-F1
#
_entry.id   AF-A0A6N9R6M5-F1
#
_cell.length_a   1.000
_cell.length_b   1.000
_cell.length_c   1.000
_cell.angle_alpha   90.00
_cell.angle_beta   90.00
_cell.angle_gamma   90.00
#
_symmetry.space_group_name_H-M   'P 1'
#
loop_
_entity.id
_entity.type
_entity.pdbx_description
1 polymer ?
#
loop_
_entity_poly.entity_id
_entity_poly.type
_entity_poly.pdbx_seq_one_letter_code
_entity_poly.pdbx_strand_id
1 'polypeptide(L)'
;GAAVAGGTAAGAAAATPASPSTRPDGGTESNAYYVDSLFRSDKPASDAADASTRPEIARIFATGLRSGELSTPDRQYVSQVIAARTGLSAADADRRVNDTFTAAKAAATDVETKTREAADAARKAATYASLWIFISLLVGAFSAACAATIGGRLRDGIRV
;
A
#
# COMPACT_ATOMS: atom_id res chain seq x y z
N GLY A 1 -20.70 -40.75 35.28
CA GLY A 1 -19.37 -41.32 35.50
C GLY A 1 -18.69 -41.55 34.17
N ALA A 2 -17.37 -41.35 34.15
CA ALA A 2 -16.40 -41.67 33.09
C ALA A 2 -16.36 -40.75 31.84
N ALA A 3 -15.33 -39.90 31.85
CA ALA A 3 -14.67 -39.32 30.67
C ALA A 3 -13.65 -40.30 30.08
N VAL A 4 -13.20 -40.00 28.84
CA VAL A 4 -11.95 -40.36 28.11
C VAL A 4 -12.34 -40.58 26.63
N ALA A 5 -11.65 -40.14 25.58
CA ALA A 5 -10.62 -39.13 25.32
C ALA A 5 -10.39 -39.14 23.80
N GLY A 6 -9.89 -38.04 23.24
CA GLY A 6 -9.05 -38.07 22.04
C GLY A 6 -9.66 -37.50 20.76
N GLY A 7 -9.11 -36.37 20.30
CA GLY A 7 -9.30 -35.88 18.94
C GLY A 7 -9.28 -34.36 18.83
N THR A 8 -8.11 -33.76 18.94
CA THR A 8 -7.85 -32.37 18.54
C THR A 8 -8.20 -32.16 17.06
N ALA A 9 -9.37 -31.62 16.76
CA ALA A 9 -9.61 -30.92 15.49
C ALA A 9 -9.38 -29.43 15.74
N ALA A 10 -8.10 -29.07 15.72
CA ALA A 10 -7.65 -27.70 15.67
C ALA A 10 -8.25 -27.01 14.43
N GLY A 11 -8.93 -25.89 14.66
CA GLY A 11 -9.05 -24.82 13.68
C GLY A 11 -9.85 -25.13 12.43
N ALA A 12 -11.18 -25.25 12.57
CA ALA A 12 -12.03 -24.53 11.63
C ALA A 12 -11.86 -23.02 11.92
N ALA A 13 -10.68 -22.49 11.60
CA ALA A 13 -10.52 -21.06 11.41
C ALA A 13 -11.43 -20.75 10.23
N ALA A 14 -12.59 -20.18 10.53
CA ALA A 14 -13.33 -19.38 9.59
C ALA A 14 -12.29 -18.62 8.77
N ALA A 15 -12.37 -18.73 7.44
CA ALA A 15 -11.72 -17.80 6.56
C ALA A 15 -12.35 -16.42 6.85
N THR A 16 -11.87 -15.77 7.92
CA THR A 16 -11.97 -14.33 8.05
C THR A 16 -11.32 -13.80 6.79
N PRO A 17 -12.04 -13.07 5.93
CA PRO A 17 -11.37 -12.33 4.87
C PRO A 17 -10.27 -11.54 5.57
N ALA A 18 -9.02 -11.73 5.14
CA ALA A 18 -7.93 -10.90 5.57
C ALA A 18 -8.44 -9.46 5.44
N SER A 19 -8.61 -8.79 6.59
CA SER A 19 -8.95 -7.37 6.59
C SER A 19 -7.95 -6.71 5.65
N PRO A 20 -8.38 -5.83 4.73
CA PRO A 20 -7.43 -5.04 3.98
C PRO A 20 -6.60 -4.33 5.03
N SER A 21 -5.35 -4.75 5.17
CA SER A 21 -4.34 -4.00 5.88
C SER A 21 -4.48 -2.59 5.33
N THR A 22 -4.87 -1.66 6.19
CA THR A 22 -4.87 -0.23 5.90
C THR A 22 -3.53 0.04 5.26
N ARG A 23 -3.53 0.20 3.94
CA ARG A 23 -2.36 0.54 3.17
C ARG A 23 -1.89 1.83 3.82
N PRO A 24 -0.67 1.91 4.39
CA PRO A 24 -0.18 3.21 4.79
C PRO A 24 -0.19 4.03 3.51
N ASP A 25 -0.94 5.14 3.51
CA ASP A 25 -0.98 6.11 2.42
C ASP A 25 0.41 6.77 2.33
N GLY A 26 1.41 6.00 1.89
CA GLY A 26 2.81 6.40 1.84
C GLY A 26 3.01 7.58 0.89
N GLY A 27 2.08 7.82 -0.04
CA GLY A 27 2.09 9.02 -0.87
C GLY A 27 1.75 10.31 -0.10
N THR A 28 0.88 10.24 0.90
CA THR A 28 0.48 11.40 1.72
C THR A 28 1.55 11.72 2.76
N GLU A 29 2.09 10.68 3.42
CA GLU A 29 3.18 10.78 4.39
C GLU A 29 4.49 11.27 3.76
N SER A 30 4.87 10.74 2.59
CA SER A 30 6.09 11.13 1.88
C SER A 30 6.04 12.58 1.42
N ASN A 31 4.89 13.03 0.91
CA ASN A 31 4.71 14.41 0.47
C ASN A 31 4.71 15.40 1.66
N ALA A 32 4.15 15.01 2.81
CA ALA A 32 4.21 15.81 4.04
C ALA A 32 5.65 16.02 4.52
N TYR A 33 6.54 15.03 4.35
CA TYR A 33 7.95 15.14 4.70
C TYR A 33 8.72 16.14 3.82
N TYR A 34 8.46 16.17 2.51
CA TYR A 34 9.09 17.15 1.61
C TYR A 34 8.58 18.57 1.87
N VAL A 35 7.31 18.72 2.21
CA VAL A 35 6.75 20.02 2.61
C VAL A 35 7.35 20.47 3.95
N ASP A 36 7.55 19.55 4.90
CA ASP A 36 8.21 19.88 6.16
C ASP A 36 9.69 20.26 5.95
N SER A 37 10.42 19.57 5.07
CA SER A 37 11.83 19.88 4.80
C SER A 37 12.03 21.25 4.14
N LEU A 38 11.06 21.73 3.35
CA LEU A 38 11.05 23.10 2.82
C LEU A 38 11.00 24.17 3.92
N PHE A 39 10.36 23.87 5.06
CA PHE A 39 10.16 24.83 6.15
C PHE A 39 11.05 24.59 7.39
N ARG A 40 11.69 23.43 7.51
CA ARG A 40 12.46 23.02 8.70
C ARG A 40 13.77 23.79 8.90
N SER A 41 14.28 24.52 7.90
CA SER A 41 15.62 25.12 7.97
C SER A 41 15.73 26.54 8.55
N ASP A 42 14.66 27.30 8.84
CA ASP A 42 14.86 28.76 9.09
C ASP A 42 14.20 29.43 10.31
N LYS A 43 13.16 28.91 10.98
CA LYS A 43 12.66 29.43 12.28
C LYS A 43 11.45 28.66 12.81
N PRO A 44 11.10 28.79 14.12
CA PRO A 44 9.82 28.30 14.65
C PRO A 44 8.67 29.04 13.96
N ALA A 45 7.65 28.30 13.53
CA ALA A 45 6.51 28.80 12.78
C ALA A 45 5.64 29.77 13.58
N SER A 46 5.07 30.79 12.93
CA SER A 46 3.91 31.53 13.46
C SER A 46 2.62 30.79 13.07
N ASP A 47 1.90 30.29 14.07
CA ASP A 47 0.97 29.14 13.98
C ASP A 47 -0.31 29.29 13.12
N ALA A 48 -0.78 30.49 12.76
CA ALA A 48 -2.13 30.63 12.18
C ALA A 48 -2.19 30.59 10.64
N ALA A 49 -1.28 31.29 9.95
CA ALA A 49 -1.23 31.27 8.47
C ALA A 49 -0.52 30.02 7.91
N ASP A 50 0.24 29.33 8.76
CA ASP A 50 1.04 28.17 8.37
C ASP A 50 0.20 26.89 8.17
N ALA A 51 -0.86 26.74 8.96
CA ALA A 51 -1.74 25.58 8.91
C ALA A 51 -2.51 25.45 7.59
N SER A 52 -2.79 26.56 6.89
CA SER A 52 -3.52 26.56 5.61
C SER A 52 -2.60 26.53 4.38
N THR A 53 -1.40 27.13 4.46
CA THR A 53 -0.49 27.23 3.31
C THR A 53 0.31 25.94 3.08
N ARG A 54 0.73 25.24 4.14
CA ARG A 54 1.39 23.93 4.01
C ARG A 54 0.56 22.88 3.25
N PRO A 55 -0.72 22.63 3.58
CA PRO A 55 -1.51 21.63 2.86
C PRO A 55 -1.81 22.05 1.42
N GLU A 56 -1.87 23.35 1.11
CA GLU A 56 -2.00 23.84 -0.26
C GLU A 56 -0.76 23.52 -1.09
N ILE A 57 0.43 23.85 -0.58
CA ILE A 57 1.71 23.52 -1.24
C ILE A 57 1.86 22.00 -1.40
N ALA A 58 1.47 21.22 -0.39
CA ALA A 58 1.45 19.76 -0.48
C ALA A 58 0.56 19.27 -1.64
N ARG A 59 -0.63 19.85 -1.81
CA ARG A 59 -1.54 19.51 -2.92
C ARG A 59 -0.97 19.89 -4.27
N ILE A 60 -0.34 21.06 -4.37
CA ILE A 60 0.33 21.52 -5.59
C ILE A 60 1.44 20.55 -5.97
N PHE A 61 2.32 20.18 -5.03
CA PHE A 61 3.37 19.19 -5.27
C PHE A 61 2.81 17.82 -5.63
N ALA A 62 1.75 17.35 -4.94
CA ALA A 62 1.10 16.08 -5.28
C ALA A 62 0.56 16.07 -6.71
N THR A 63 -0.05 17.18 -7.12
CA THR A 63 -0.62 17.34 -8.46
C THR A 63 0.48 17.40 -9.50
N GLY A 64 1.55 18.17 -9.25
CA GLY A 64 2.73 18.26 -10.09
C GLY A 64 3.49 16.94 -10.24
N LEU A 65 3.63 16.16 -9.17
CA LEU A 65 4.25 14.82 -9.23
C LEU A 65 3.41 13.87 -10.10
N ARG A 66 2.08 13.97 -10.03
CA ARG A 66 1.17 13.14 -10.83
C ARG A 66 1.19 13.51 -12.32
N SER A 67 1.29 14.80 -12.64
CA SER A 67 1.47 15.27 -14.03
C SER A 67 2.91 15.13 -14.53
N GLY A 68 3.87 14.92 -13.63
CA GLY A 68 5.31 14.82 -13.94
C GLY A 68 6.03 16.16 -14.03
N GLU A 69 5.33 17.28 -13.86
CA GLU A 69 5.84 18.65 -13.92
C GLU A 69 4.98 19.61 -13.07
N LEU A 70 5.63 20.57 -12.40
CA LEU A 70 4.97 21.71 -11.75
C LEU A 70 4.56 22.75 -12.79
N SER A 71 3.30 23.20 -12.71
CA SER A 71 2.82 24.30 -13.56
C SER A 71 3.59 25.59 -13.23
N THR A 72 3.81 26.44 -14.24
CA THR A 72 4.48 27.74 -14.04
C THR A 72 3.78 28.64 -13.01
N PRO A 73 2.43 28.75 -13.00
CA PRO A 73 1.71 29.50 -11.97
C PRO A 73 1.97 28.95 -10.56
N ASP A 74 1.92 27.63 -10.39
CA ASP A 74 2.13 26.98 -9.10
C ASP A 74 3.56 27.17 -8.60
N ARG A 75 4.55 27.03 -9.49
CA ARG A 75 5.96 27.26 -9.18
C ARG A 75 6.20 28.70 -8.70
N GLN A 76 5.61 29.67 -9.38
CA GLN A 76 5.69 31.09 -9.00
C GLN A 76 5.00 31.40 -7.67
N TYR A 77 3.86 30.77 -7.38
CA TYR A 77 3.19 30.90 -6.10
C TYR A 77 4.05 30.35 -4.97
N VAL A 78 4.56 29.12 -5.11
CA VAL A 78 5.39 28.48 -4.10
C VAL A 78 6.70 29.25 -3.89
N SER A 79 7.35 29.74 -4.95
CA SER A 79 8.59 30.52 -4.81
C SER A 79 8.37 31.84 -4.08
N GLN A 80 7.24 32.53 -4.30
CA GLN A 80 6.86 33.73 -3.54
C GLN A 80 6.64 33.42 -2.06
N VAL A 81 5.94 32.33 -1.75
CA VAL A 81 5.70 31.90 -0.36
C VAL A 81 7.01 31.54 0.33
N ILE A 82 7.92 30.84 -0.35
CA ILE A 82 9.24 30.50 0.19
C ILE A 82 10.07 31.75 0.42
N ALA A 83 10.15 32.67 -0.56
CA ALA A 83 10.88 33.92 -0.43
C ALA A 83 10.35 34.76 0.75
N ALA A 84 9.04 34.89 0.89
CA ALA A 84 8.41 35.61 1.99
C ALA A 84 8.71 35.01 3.38
N ARG A 85 8.94 33.69 3.46
CA ARG A 85 9.21 33.00 4.73
C ARG A 85 10.66 32.87 5.13
N THR A 86 11.51 32.67 4.13
CA THR A 86 12.93 32.40 4.35
C THR A 86 13.78 33.65 4.20
N GLY A 87 13.20 34.74 3.67
CA GLY A 87 13.95 35.94 3.31
C GLY A 87 14.92 35.71 2.16
N LEU A 88 14.80 34.58 1.43
CA LEU A 88 15.61 34.26 0.26
C LEU A 88 15.29 35.20 -0.91
N SER A 89 16.28 35.41 -1.77
CA SER A 89 16.06 36.07 -3.05
C SER A 89 15.09 35.25 -3.91
N ALA A 90 14.36 35.91 -4.81
CA ALA A 90 13.42 35.23 -5.71
C ALA A 90 14.10 34.13 -6.55
N ALA A 91 15.37 34.34 -6.93
CA ALA A 91 16.15 33.37 -7.70
C ALA A 91 16.52 32.13 -6.86
N ASP A 92 16.87 32.32 -5.59
CA ASP A 92 17.22 31.20 -4.71
C ASP A 92 16.00 30.42 -4.26
N ALA A 93 14.86 31.10 -4.08
CA ALA A 93 13.58 30.45 -3.81
C ALA A 93 13.15 29.56 -4.99
N ASP A 94 13.25 30.05 -6.23
CA ASP A 94 12.91 29.27 -7.43
C ASP A 94 13.82 28.04 -7.59
N ARG A 95 15.13 28.21 -7.36
CA ARG A 95 16.09 27.09 -7.36
C ARG A 95 15.70 26.04 -6.31
N ARG A 96 15.37 26.45 -5.08
CA ARG A 96 14.92 25.54 -4.01
C ARG A 96 13.67 24.75 -4.38
N VAL A 97 12.69 25.39 -5.03
CA VAL A 97 11.47 24.70 -5.50
C VAL A 97 11.81 23.62 -6.51
N ASN A 98 12.63 23.94 -7.51
CA ASN A 98 13.02 22.99 -8.55
C ASN A 98 13.83 21.81 -8.02
N ASP A 99 14.79 22.07 -7.11
CA ASP A 99 15.60 21.03 -6.49
C ASP A 99 14.73 20.08 -5.65
N THR A 100 13.80 20.63 -4.87
CA THR A 100 12.89 19.85 -4.03
C THR A 100 11.91 19.04 -4.88
N PHE A 101 11.37 19.63 -5.96
CA PHE A 101 10.49 18.94 -6.88
C PHE A 101 11.20 17.79 -7.60
N THR A 102 12.45 18.00 -8.02
CA THR A 102 13.27 16.95 -8.65
C THR A 102 13.54 15.80 -7.69
N ALA A 103 13.88 16.10 -6.43
CA ALA A 103 14.06 15.09 -5.39
C ALA A 103 12.77 14.32 -5.10
N ALA A 104 11.63 15.01 -5.00
CA ALA A 104 10.32 14.40 -4.79
C ALA A 104 9.91 13.49 -5.95
N LYS A 105 10.17 13.92 -7.20
CA LYS A 105 9.93 13.12 -8.40
C LYS A 105 10.76 11.84 -8.41
N ALA A 106 12.06 11.93 -8.11
CA ALA A 106 12.93 10.77 -8.03
C ALA A 106 12.44 9.74 -6.98
N ALA A 107 12.02 10.21 -5.81
CA ALA A 107 11.48 9.34 -4.77
C ALA A 107 10.13 8.71 -5.17
N ALA A 108 9.25 9.46 -5.84
CA ALA A 108 7.99 8.93 -6.34
C ALA A 108 8.20 7.80 -7.35
N THR A 109 9.17 7.94 -8.25
CA THR A 109 9.54 6.88 -9.20
C THR A 109 10.09 5.64 -8.49
N ASP A 110 10.93 5.80 -7.46
CA ASP A 110 11.47 4.67 -6.67
C ASP A 110 10.39 3.93 -5.87
N VAL A 111 9.37 4.65 -5.38
CA VAL A 111 8.21 4.03 -4.74
C VAL A 111 7.39 3.26 -5.76
N GLU A 112 7.14 3.82 -6.94
CA GLU A 112 6.37 3.16 -8.00
C GLU A 112 7.02 1.83 -8.43
N THR A 113 8.34 1.84 -8.66
CA THR A 113 9.09 0.62 -9.04
C THR A 113 8.99 -0.46 -7.97
N LYS A 114 9.27 -0.11 -6.71
CA LYS A 114 9.15 -1.06 -5.58
C LYS A 114 7.74 -1.61 -5.41
N THR A 115 6.73 -0.77 -5.60
CA THR A 115 5.33 -1.18 -5.48
C THR A 115 4.94 -2.15 -6.59
N ARG A 116 5.42 -1.89 -7.82
CA ARG A 116 5.17 -2.76 -8.97
C ARG A 116 5.87 -4.11 -8.82
N GLU A 117 7.13 -4.11 -8.39
CA GLU A 117 7.89 -5.34 -8.12
C GLU A 117 7.22 -6.21 -7.06
N ALA A 118 6.75 -5.61 -5.96
CA ALA A 118 6.02 -6.32 -4.92
C ALA A 118 4.70 -6.92 -5.44
N ALA A 119 3.95 -6.17 -6.27
CA ALA A 119 2.72 -6.66 -6.88
C ALA A 119 2.97 -7.82 -7.86
N ASP A 120 4.03 -7.74 -8.66
CA ASP A 120 4.40 -8.80 -9.60
C ASP A 120 4.88 -10.06 -8.87
N ALA A 121 5.64 -9.91 -7.77
CA ALA A 121 6.02 -11.01 -6.90
C ALA A 121 4.79 -11.69 -6.27
N ALA A 122 3.83 -10.89 -5.78
CA ALA A 122 2.58 -11.41 -5.22
C ALA A 122 1.74 -12.15 -6.28
N ARG A 123 1.64 -11.64 -7.51
CA ARG A 123 0.95 -12.33 -8.62
C ARG A 123 1.59 -13.68 -8.95
N LYS A 124 2.93 -13.74 -8.97
CA LYS A 124 3.67 -14.99 -9.15
C LYS A 124 3.36 -15.97 -8.02
N ALA A 125 3.47 -15.53 -6.77
CA ALA A 125 3.17 -16.35 -5.60
C ALA A 125 1.72 -16.86 -5.60
N ALA A 126 0.75 -16.02 -5.94
CA ALA A 126 -0.66 -16.39 -6.02
C ALA A 126 -0.93 -17.45 -7.10
N THR A 127 -0.27 -17.35 -8.25
CA THR A 127 -0.36 -18.34 -9.32
C THR A 127 0.18 -19.71 -8.87
N TYR A 128 1.30 -19.72 -8.15
CA TYR A 128 1.84 -20.98 -7.60
C TYR A 128 0.95 -21.53 -6.48
N ALA A 129 0.41 -20.67 -5.63
CA ALA A 129 -0.50 -21.09 -4.56
C ALA A 129 -1.79 -21.70 -5.10
N SER A 130 -2.38 -21.13 -6.16
CA SER A 130 -3.59 -21.69 -6.79
C SER A 130 -3.34 -23.05 -7.42
N LEU A 131 -2.14 -23.26 -8.01
CA LEU A 131 -1.73 -24.57 -8.51
C LEU A 131 -1.67 -25.62 -7.39
N TRP A 132 -1.08 -25.28 -6.24
CA TRP A 132 -1.00 -26.20 -5.09
C TRP A 132 -2.37 -26.50 -4.48
N ILE A 133 -3.25 -25.50 -4.37
CA ILE A 133 -4.62 -25.70 -3.90
C ILE A 133 -5.36 -26.62 -4.87
N PHE A 134 -5.20 -26.41 -6.18
CA PHE A 134 -5.81 -27.27 -7.19
C PHE A 134 -5.33 -28.72 -7.10
N ILE A 135 -4.02 -28.93 -6.94
CA ILE A 135 -3.44 -30.27 -6.73
C ILE A 135 -4.01 -30.91 -5.46
N SER A 136 -4.08 -30.17 -4.35
CA SER A 136 -4.66 -30.67 -3.10
C SER A 136 -6.14 -31.07 -3.27
N LEU A 137 -6.88 -30.32 -4.07
CA LEU A 137 -8.29 -30.59 -4.35
C LEU A 137 -8.47 -31.86 -5.19
N LEU A 138 -7.58 -32.11 -6.17
CA LEU A 138 -7.58 -33.35 -6.93
C LEU A 138 -7.32 -34.58 -6.06
N VAL A 139 -6.36 -34.50 -5.13
CA VAL A 139 -6.08 -35.60 -4.20
C VAL A 139 -7.28 -35.86 -3.28
N GLY A 140 -7.86 -34.81 -2.70
CA GLY A 140 -9.06 -34.95 -1.86
C GLY A 140 -10.26 -35.51 -2.61
N ALA A 141 -10.50 -35.04 -3.85
CA ALA A 141 -11.57 -35.53 -4.70
C ALA A 141 -11.38 -37.01 -5.07
N PHE A 142 -10.15 -37.46 -5.32
CA PHE A 142 -9.86 -38.86 -5.57
C PHE A 142 -10.16 -39.75 -4.35
N SER A 143 -9.69 -39.36 -3.15
CA SER A 143 -10.00 -40.09 -1.92
C SER A 143 -11.50 -40.14 -1.64
N ALA A 144 -12.24 -39.05 -1.90
CA ALA A 144 -13.69 -39.01 -1.78
C ALA A 144 -14.37 -39.97 -2.78
N ALA A 145 -13.89 -40.04 -4.03
CA ALA A 145 -14.41 -40.97 -5.04
C ALA A 145 -14.16 -42.45 -4.64
N CYS A 146 -13.00 -42.78 -4.08
CA CYS A 146 -12.73 -44.10 -3.52
C CYS A 146 -13.64 -44.42 -2.32
N ALA A 147 -13.84 -43.48 -1.40
CA ALA A 147 -14.74 -43.66 -0.27
C ALA A 147 -16.21 -43.83 -0.72
N ALA A 148 -16.66 -43.07 -1.73
CA ALA A 148 -18.01 -43.19 -2.28
C ALA A 148 -18.24 -44.55 -2.95
N THR A 149 -17.24 -45.06 -3.68
CA THR A 149 -17.36 -46.37 -4.34
C THR A 149 -17.40 -47.53 -3.34
N ILE A 150 -16.68 -47.47 -2.21
CA ILE A 150 -16.71 -48.49 -1.15
C ILE A 150 -17.95 -48.32 -0.25
N GLY A 151 -18.28 -47.10 0.14
CA GLY A 151 -19.44 -46.78 0.99
C GLY A 151 -20.79 -47.07 0.33
N GLY A 152 -20.91 -46.93 -1.00
CA GLY A 152 -22.12 -47.31 -1.73
C GLY A 152 -22.42 -48.81 -1.68
N ARG A 153 -21.39 -49.67 -1.66
CA ARG A 153 -21.55 -51.14 -1.63
C ARG A 153 -22.06 -51.68 -0.29
N LEU A 154 -21.77 -50.99 0.82
CA LEU A 154 -22.29 -51.34 2.15
C LEU A 154 -23.76 -50.96 2.35
N ARG A 155 -24.26 -49.94 1.64
CA ARG A 155 -25.70 -49.60 1.60
C ARG A 155 -26.50 -50.66 0.85
N ASP A 156 -25.95 -51.15 -0.25
CA ASP A 156 -26.68 -52.03 -1.17
C ASP A 156 -26.64 -53.50 -0.72
N GLY A 157 -25.82 -53.85 0.28
CA GLY A 157 -25.78 -55.17 0.93
C GLY A 157 -26.76 -55.35 2.10
N ILE A 158 -27.49 -54.30 2.53
CA ILE A 158 -28.53 -54.38 3.56
C ILE A 158 -29.90 -54.33 2.88
N ARG A 159 -30.24 -55.36 2.10
CA ARG A 159 -31.63 -55.70 1.76
C ARG A 159 -31.78 -57.22 1.70
N VAL A 160 -32.56 -57.72 2.67
CA VAL A 160 -33.26 -59.02 2.80
C VAL A 160 -32.38 -60.25 2.93
#